data_AF-A0A7X7ZQW6-F1
#
_entry.id   AF-A0A7X7ZQW6-F1
#
_cell.length_a   1.000
_cell.length_b   1.000
_cell.length_c   1.000
_cell.angle_alpha   90.00
_cell.angle_beta   90.00
_cell.angle_gamma   90.00
#
_symmetry.space_group_name_H-M   'P 1'
#
loop_
_entity.id
_entity.type
_entity.pdbx_description
1 polymer ?
#
loop_
_entity_poly.entity_id
_entity_poly.type
_entity_poly.pdbx_seq_one_letter_code
_entity_poly.pdbx_strand_id
1 'polypeptide(L)'
;TGQVRDVVSRSIGAIGYISIGFVNSKYTSTIVSCLSIDGVEPTEENVENGTYPLSRDLYFFTNGEPTGVARDYISYVTSEEMAQTITDAGYIPVSTEEDGTDEEGDAS
;
A
#
# COMPACT_ATOMS: atom_id res chain seq x y z
N THR A 1 -11.16 0.63 -7.76
CA THR A 1 -10.95 -0.53 -6.85
C THR A 1 -12.15 -0.84 -5.95
N GLY A 2 -13.24 -0.05 -5.93
CA GLY A 2 -14.42 -0.31 -5.09
C GLY A 2 -15.33 -1.48 -5.51
N GLN A 3 -15.16 -2.06 -6.71
CA GLN A 3 -16.04 -3.14 -7.20
C GLN A 3 -15.97 -4.42 -6.37
N VAL A 4 -14.76 -4.84 -5.96
CA VAL A 4 -14.61 -6.05 -5.13
C VAL A 4 -15.31 -5.86 -3.78
N ARG A 5 -15.08 -4.72 -3.11
CA ARG A 5 -15.75 -4.36 -1.85
C ARG A 5 -17.27 -4.36 -2.01
N ASP A 6 -17.77 -3.73 -3.06
CA ASP A 6 -19.20 -3.62 -3.35
C ASP A 6 -19.84 -5.01 -3.56
N VAL A 7 -19.21 -5.89 -4.33
CA VAL A 7 -19.66 -7.28 -4.52
C VAL A 7 -19.64 -8.07 -3.20
N VAL A 8 -18.55 -7.99 -2.43
CA VAL A 8 -18.40 -8.69 -1.16
C VAL A 8 -19.45 -8.23 -0.14
N SER A 9 -19.71 -6.93 -0.05
CA SER A 9 -20.67 -6.36 0.93
C SER A 9 -22.13 -6.84 0.76
N ARG A 10 -22.51 -7.32 -0.42
CA ARG A 10 -23.88 -7.79 -0.73
C ARG A 10 -24.00 -9.30 -0.95
N SER A 11 -22.88 -10.03 -0.90
CA SER A 11 -22.83 -11.46 -1.23
C SER A 11 -22.45 -12.28 -0.02
N ILE A 12 -23.42 -12.98 0.55
CA ILE A 12 -23.21 -13.81 1.75
C ILE A 12 -22.16 -14.88 1.44
N GLY A 13 -21.11 -14.93 2.27
CA GLY A 13 -20.02 -15.90 2.14
C GLY A 13 -18.95 -15.54 1.10
N ALA A 14 -19.04 -14.38 0.45
CA ALA A 14 -18.02 -13.96 -0.50
C ALA A 14 -16.71 -13.52 0.20
N ILE A 15 -15.57 -13.81 -0.43
CA ILE A 15 -14.24 -13.36 -0.04
C ILE A 15 -13.61 -12.68 -1.25
N GLY A 16 -12.89 -11.60 -1.04
CA GLY A 16 -12.18 -10.88 -2.10
C GLY A 16 -10.90 -10.24 -1.58
N TYR A 17 -9.97 -9.97 -2.49
CA TYR A 17 -8.71 -9.31 -2.19
C TYR A 17 -8.76 -7.83 -2.62
N ILE A 18 -8.49 -6.93 -1.68
CA ILE A 18 -8.42 -5.49 -1.88
C ILE A 18 -7.31 -4.91 -1.00
N SER A 19 -6.79 -3.73 -1.36
CA SER A 19 -5.86 -3.02 -0.48
C SER A 19 -6.55 -2.57 0.81
N ILE A 20 -5.82 -2.68 1.93
CA ILE A 20 -6.29 -2.45 3.30
C ILE A 20 -6.92 -1.06 3.49
N GLY A 21 -6.35 -0.01 2.89
CA GLY A 21 -6.89 1.35 2.95
C GLY A 21 -8.27 1.52 2.29
N PHE A 22 -8.71 0.53 1.50
CA PHE A 22 -10.03 0.53 0.87
C PHE A 22 -11.09 -0.25 1.65
N VAL A 23 -10.72 -0.97 2.72
CA VAL A 23 -11.65 -1.67 3.61
C VAL A 23 -12.57 -0.65 4.30
N ASN A 24 -11.99 0.34 4.97
CA ASN A 24 -12.69 1.42 5.67
C ASN A 24 -12.48 2.77 4.97
N SER A 25 -12.92 2.89 3.72
CA SER A 25 -12.74 4.13 2.96
C SER A 25 -13.79 5.19 3.34
N LYS A 26 -13.35 6.41 3.67
CA LYS A 26 -14.23 7.57 3.90
C LYS A 26 -15.10 7.97 2.70
N TYR A 27 -14.76 7.45 1.52
CA TYR A 27 -15.44 7.73 0.25
C TYR A 27 -16.50 6.68 -0.12
N THR A 28 -16.85 5.76 0.80
CA THR A 28 -17.86 4.72 0.56
C THR A 28 -18.78 4.53 1.76
N SER A 29 -19.96 3.97 1.52
CA SER A 29 -20.89 3.52 2.56
C SER A 29 -20.90 1.99 2.75
N THR A 30 -20.32 1.23 1.81
CA THR A 30 -20.22 -0.23 1.88
C THR A 30 -19.19 -0.66 2.92
N ILE A 31 -19.59 -1.50 3.87
CA ILE A 31 -18.72 -2.00 4.92
C ILE A 31 -18.31 -3.44 4.59
N VAL A 32 -17.03 -3.73 4.66
CA VAL A 32 -16.45 -5.08 4.63
C VAL A 32 -15.44 -5.19 5.76
N SER A 33 -15.15 -6.41 6.21
CA SER A 33 -14.14 -6.67 7.24
C SER A 33 -12.93 -7.35 6.61
N CYS A 34 -11.75 -7.01 7.10
CA CYS A 34 -10.52 -7.70 6.75
C CYS A 34 -10.29 -8.87 7.72
N LEU A 35 -9.66 -9.94 7.24
CA LEU A 35 -9.40 -11.15 8.04
C LEU A 35 -7.99 -11.10 8.61
N SER A 36 -7.82 -11.59 9.84
CA SER A 36 -6.49 -11.89 10.38
C SER A 36 -5.88 -13.06 9.61
N ILE A 37 -4.58 -13.02 9.37
CA ILE A 37 -3.83 -14.08 8.70
C ILE A 37 -2.76 -14.56 9.68
N ASP A 38 -2.72 -15.87 9.92
CA ASP A 38 -1.79 -16.50 10.89
C ASP A 38 -1.83 -15.87 12.30
N GLY A 39 -3.00 -15.35 12.69
CA GLY A 39 -3.21 -14.68 13.97
C GLY A 39 -2.77 -13.21 14.02
N VAL A 40 -2.26 -12.66 12.92
CA VAL A 40 -1.86 -11.25 12.80
C VAL A 40 -3.01 -10.43 12.22
N GLU A 41 -3.35 -9.32 12.88
CA GLU A 41 -4.40 -8.41 12.41
C GLU A 41 -3.88 -7.47 11.30
N PRO A 42 -4.72 -7.11 10.33
CA PRO A 42 -4.40 -6.14 9.29
C PRO A 42 -4.44 -4.72 9.89
N THR A 43 -3.37 -4.30 10.55
CA THR A 43 -3.17 -2.94 11.06
C THR A 43 -2.03 -2.26 10.31
N GLU A 44 -2.01 -0.92 10.27
CA GLU A 44 -0.90 -0.17 9.65
C GLU A 44 0.45 -0.56 10.27
N GLU A 45 0.51 -0.65 11.60
CA GLU A 45 1.69 -1.10 12.35
C GLU A 45 2.16 -2.50 11.91
N ASN A 46 1.24 -3.46 11.78
CA ASN A 46 1.61 -4.83 11.40
C ASN A 46 2.03 -4.93 9.92
N VAL A 47 1.52 -4.05 9.07
CA VAL A 47 1.95 -3.98 7.66
C VAL A 47 3.33 -3.33 7.57
N GLU A 48 3.55 -2.22 8.28
CA GLU A 48 4.81 -1.48 8.30
C GLU A 48 5.97 -2.29 8.90
N ASN A 49 5.72 -3.07 9.95
CA ASN A 49 6.74 -3.94 10.56
C ASN A 49 6.89 -5.31 9.87
N GLY A 50 6.16 -5.56 8.78
CA GLY A 50 6.22 -6.80 7.99
C GLY A 50 5.61 -8.03 8.66
N THR A 51 4.94 -7.91 9.82
CA THR A 51 4.32 -9.06 10.48
C THR A 51 3.02 -9.50 9.82
N TYR A 52 2.29 -8.59 9.17
CA TYR A 52 1.12 -8.94 8.38
C TYR A 52 1.58 -9.47 7.01
N PRO A 53 1.32 -10.75 6.70
CA PRO A 53 1.99 -11.45 5.59
C PRO A 53 1.51 -11.04 4.19
N LEU A 54 0.44 -10.23 4.08
CA LEU A 54 -0.09 -9.74 2.80
C LEU A 54 0.10 -8.23 2.67
N SER A 55 1.33 -7.82 2.40
CA SER A 55 1.73 -6.46 2.05
C SER A 55 2.51 -6.45 0.72
N ARG A 56 2.69 -5.27 0.12
CA ARG A 56 3.54 -5.06 -1.05
C ARG A 56 3.94 -3.60 -1.13
N ASP A 57 5.14 -3.36 -1.63
CA ASP A 57 5.61 -2.01 -1.90
C ASP A 57 5.09 -1.50 -3.24
N LEU A 58 5.10 -0.17 -3.37
CA LEU A 58 4.77 0.52 -4.60
C LEU A 58 6.01 1.22 -5.12
N TYR A 59 6.61 0.66 -6.17
CA TYR A 59 7.85 1.18 -6.74
C TYR A 59 7.60 2.23 -7.83
N PHE A 60 8.49 3.22 -7.87
CA PHE A 60 8.71 4.04 -9.06
C PHE A 60 9.71 3.34 -9.98
N PHE A 61 9.37 3.22 -11.26
CA PHE A 61 10.28 2.66 -12.27
C PHE A 61 10.78 3.77 -13.19
N THR A 62 12.10 3.92 -13.29
CA THR A 62 12.77 4.92 -14.13
C THR A 62 13.77 4.24 -15.06
N ASN A 63 14.06 4.88 -16.20
CA ASN A 63 15.11 4.39 -17.10
C ASN A 63 16.48 4.89 -16.62
N GLY A 64 17.13 4.10 -15.76
CA GLY A 64 18.31 4.51 -15.02
C GLY A 64 17.97 5.50 -13.90
N GLU A 65 19.00 6.14 -13.36
CA GLU A 65 18.89 7.08 -12.24
C GLU A 65 17.98 8.27 -12.60
N PRO A 66 16.91 8.56 -11.82
CA PRO A 66 16.05 9.71 -12.09
C PRO A 66 16.83 11.02 -12.03
N THR A 67 16.57 11.90 -13.00
CA THR A 67 17.16 13.24 -13.05
C THR A 67 16.12 14.31 -13.37
N GLY A 68 16.45 15.57 -13.07
CA GLY A 68 15.57 16.71 -13.30
C GLY A 68 14.19 16.52 -12.69
N VAL A 69 13.14 16.79 -13.49
CA VAL A 69 11.74 16.75 -13.04
C VAL A 69 11.32 15.40 -12.48
N ALA A 70 11.86 14.29 -13.01
CA ALA A 70 11.52 12.96 -12.51
C ALA A 70 12.01 12.75 -11.07
N ARG A 71 13.27 13.14 -10.80
CA ARG A 71 13.83 13.11 -9.44
C ARG A 71 13.04 14.03 -8.51
N ASP A 72 12.81 15.27 -8.93
CA ASP A 72 12.13 16.26 -8.11
C ASP A 72 10.69 15.81 -7.76
N TYR A 73 10.00 15.15 -8.69
CA TYR A 73 8.68 14.56 -8.45
C TYR A 73 8.74 13.39 -7.47
N ILE A 74 9.68 12.44 -7.65
CA ILE A 74 9.85 11.31 -6.73
C ILE A 74 10.15 11.82 -5.32
N SER A 75 11.12 12.73 -5.18
CA SER A 75 11.48 13.35 -3.89
C SER A 75 10.30 14.10 -3.26
N TYR A 76 9.46 14.77 -4.05
CA TYR A 76 8.26 15.41 -3.54
C TYR A 76 7.25 14.38 -3.01
N VAL A 77 6.94 13.33 -3.79
CA VAL A 77 5.98 12.31 -3.39
C VAL A 77 6.45 11.53 -2.16
N THR A 78 7.75 11.27 -2.02
CA THR A 78 8.33 10.57 -0.86
C THR A 78 8.72 11.50 0.30
N SER A 79 8.38 12.79 0.23
CA SER A 79 8.70 13.74 1.31
C SER A 79 7.77 13.60 2.51
N GLU A 80 8.22 14.07 3.67
CA GLU A 80 7.39 14.15 4.89
C GLU A 80 6.12 14.99 4.69
N GLU A 81 6.16 16.01 3.82
CA GLU A 81 4.99 16.84 3.48
C GLU A 81 3.86 15.99 2.87
N MET A 82 4.22 14.94 2.12
CA MET A 82 3.27 14.06 1.45
C MET A 82 2.77 12.91 2.32
N ALA A 83 3.41 12.65 3.47
CA ALA A 83 3.07 11.52 4.34
C ALA A 83 1.57 11.50 4.71
N GLN A 84 1.02 12.62 5.19
CA GLN A 84 -0.40 12.69 5.54
C GLN A 84 -1.31 12.48 4.32
N THR A 85 -0.93 13.03 3.15
CA THR A 85 -1.71 12.86 1.92
C THR A 85 -1.73 11.40 1.47
N ILE A 86 -0.61 10.69 1.63
CA ILE A 86 -0.48 9.26 1.33
C ILE A 86 -1.35 8.42 2.28
N THR A 87 -1.29 8.69 3.59
CA THR A 87 -2.14 8.05 4.60
C THR A 87 -3.62 8.28 4.31
N ASP A 88 -4.01 9.52 3.99
CA ASP A 88 -5.38 9.89 3.64
C ASP A 88 -5.90 9.18 2.37
N ALA A 89 -5.00 8.82 1.47
CA ALA A 89 -5.27 8.04 0.26
C ALA A 89 -5.35 6.52 0.51
N GLY A 90 -5.06 6.06 1.74
CA GLY A 90 -5.14 4.66 2.16
C GLY A 90 -3.87 3.86 1.92
N TYR A 91 -2.72 4.52 1.92
CA TYR A 91 -1.39 3.91 1.77
C TYR A 91 -0.51 4.21 2.99
N ILE A 92 0.55 3.42 3.15
CA ILE A 92 1.55 3.64 4.19
C ILE A 92 2.71 4.43 3.55
N PRO A 93 3.10 5.60 4.10
CA PRO A 93 4.26 6.35 3.61
C PRO A 93 5.55 5.53 3.69
N VAL A 94 6.49 5.80 2.78
CA VAL A 94 7.82 5.18 2.84
C VAL A 94 8.55 5.65 4.10
N SER A 95 9.17 4.71 4.81
CA SER A 95 10.04 5.01 5.95
C SER A 95 11.42 5.44 5.42
N THR A 96 11.98 6.50 6.00
CA THR A 96 13.24 7.13 5.56
C THR A 96 14.48 6.20 5.64
N GLU A 97 14.33 4.99 6.19
CA GLU A 97 15.43 4.03 6.43
C GLU A 97 15.58 2.97 5.32
N GLU A 98 14.64 2.85 4.39
CA GLU A 98 14.77 1.96 3.23
C GLU A 98 15.45 2.69 2.06
N ASP A 99 16.73 3.01 2.25
CA ASP A 99 17.65 3.32 1.15
C ASP A 99 17.76 2.06 0.29
N GLY A 100 17.35 2.18 -0.97
CA GLY A 100 17.15 1.08 -1.91
C GLY A 100 18.38 0.21 -2.07
N THR A 101 18.40 -0.93 -1.38
CA THR A 101 19.25 -2.05 -1.79
C THR A 101 18.57 -2.67 -3.00
N ASP A 102 18.94 -2.15 -4.17
CA ASP A 102 18.68 -2.79 -5.45
C ASP A 102 19.14 -4.26 -5.33
N GLU A 103 18.19 -5.20 -5.27
CA GLU A 103 18.50 -6.60 -5.55
C GLU A 103 18.93 -6.68 -7.01
N GLU A 104 20.25 -6.66 -7.22
CA GLU A 104 20.91 -6.97 -8.48
C GLU A 104 20.38 -8.32 -8.97
N GLY A 105 19.51 -8.27 -9.99
CA GLY A 105 18.91 -9.45 -10.58
C GLY A 105 19.97 -10.44 -11.05
N ASP A 106 19.99 -11.62 -10.44
CA ASP A 106 20.70 -12.81 -10.91
C ASP A 106 20.09 -13.25 -12.26
N ALA A 107 20.64 -12.71 -13.34
CA ALA A 107 20.49 -13.27 -14.68
C ALA A 107 21.58 -14.33 -14.88
N SER A 108 21.21 -15.59 -14.61
CA SER A 108 21.94 -16.77 -15.12
C SER A 108 21.34 -17.28 -16.44
#